data_AF-A0A260YUX6-F1
#
_entry.id   AF-A0A260YUX6-F1
#
_cell.length_a   1.000
_cell.length_b   1.000
_cell.length_c   1.000
_cell.angle_alpha   90.00
_cell.angle_beta   90.00
_cell.angle_gamma   90.00
#
_symmetry.space_group_name_H-M   'P 1'
#
loop_
_entity.id
_entity.type
_entity.pdbx_description
1 polymer ?
#
loop_
_entity_poly.entity_id
_entity_poly.type
_entity_poly.pdbx_seq_one_letter_code
_entity_poly.pdbx_strand_id
1 'polypeptide(L)' 'YIRNVKTLGIWAVGLVGGSYVEAPKVVNGTVAEFNVGYLPSRTFAVDMAGFAVNLRVVMNSTAVFGLHCKERYAPET' A
#
# COMPACT_ATOMS: atom_id res chain seq x y z
N TYR A 1 -14.40 -0.70 -7.96
CA TYR A 1 -13.63 -1.78 -7.33
C TYR A 1 -13.37 -1.52 -5.84
N ILE A 2 -12.92 -0.31 -5.46
CA ILE A 2 -12.70 0.09 -4.05
C ILE A 2 -13.87 -0.20 -3.10
N ARG A 3 -15.12 0.00 -3.55
CA ARG A 3 -16.34 -0.26 -2.74
C ARG A 3 -16.54 -1.73 -2.32
N ASN A 4 -15.87 -2.68 -2.97
CA ASN A 4 -16.02 -4.11 -2.71
C ASN A 4 -14.89 -4.71 -1.86
N VAL A 5 -13.96 -3.89 -1.36
CA VAL A 5 -12.83 -4.34 -0.54
C VAL A 5 -13.33 -5.00 0.74
N LYS A 6 -12.91 -6.25 0.97
CA LYS A 6 -13.28 -7.03 2.17
C LYS A 6 -12.35 -6.79 3.35
N THR A 7 -11.05 -6.60 3.08
CA THR A 7 -10.03 -6.40 4.12
C THR A 7 -9.10 -5.25 3.74
N LEU A 8 -8.27 -5.46 2.72
CA LEU A 8 -7.35 -4.48 2.14
C LEU A 8 -7.43 -4.61 0.61
N GLY A 9 -7.58 -3.47 -0.08
CA GLY A 9 -7.52 -3.38 -1.53
C GLY A 9 -6.31 -2.56 -1.93
N ILE A 10 -5.63 -2.98 -3.00
CA ILE A 10 -4.41 -2.35 -3.51
C ILE A 10 -4.52 -2.22 -5.02
N TRP A 11 -4.04 -1.11 -5.58
CA TRP A 11 -3.99 -0.86 -7.02
C TRP A 11 -2.76 -0.04 -7.42
N ALA A 12 -2.55 0.07 -8.73
CA ALA A 12 -1.46 0.85 -9.29
C ALA A 12 -1.72 2.37 -9.15
N VAL A 13 -0.65 3.13 -8.91
CA VAL A 13 -0.66 4.59 -8.81
C VAL A 13 0.31 5.16 -9.84
N GLY A 14 -0.12 6.21 -10.53
CA GLY A 14 0.69 6.90 -11.53
C GLY A 14 1.51 8.05 -10.94
N LEU A 15 2.65 8.36 -11.56
CA LEU A 15 3.51 9.51 -11.27
C LEU A 15 3.92 9.61 -9.79
N VAL A 16 4.46 8.51 -9.25
CA VAL A 16 4.83 8.39 -7.83
C VAL A 16 6.17 7.67 -7.67
N GLY A 17 6.89 7.95 -6.57
CA GLY A 17 8.17 7.30 -6.26
C GLY A 17 9.25 7.47 -7.34
N GLY A 18 9.16 8.52 -8.15
CA GLY A 18 10.05 8.76 -9.30
C GLY A 18 9.77 7.87 -10.52
N SER A 19 8.67 7.13 -10.52
CA SER A 19 8.26 6.23 -11.61
C SER A 19 6.96 6.68 -12.26
N TYR A 20 6.75 6.33 -13.54
CA TYR A 20 5.49 6.62 -14.23
C TYR A 20 4.31 5.88 -13.61
N VAL A 21 4.53 4.64 -13.15
CA VAL A 21 3.54 3.81 -12.48
C VAL A 21 4.24 2.95 -11.45
N GLU A 22 3.71 2.95 -10.22
CA GLU A 22 4.03 1.96 -9.19
C GLU A 22 2.83 1.01 -9.05
N ALA A 23 3.07 -0.30 -9.05
CA ALA A 23 1.99 -1.29 -9.12
C ALA A 23 2.28 -2.58 -8.35
N PRO A 24 1.25 -3.21 -7.74
CA PRO A 24 1.40 -4.55 -7.18
C PRO A 24 1.58 -5.58 -8.29
N LYS A 25 2.52 -6.52 -8.12
CA LYS A 25 2.65 -7.70 -8.96
C LYS A 25 1.77 -8.81 -8.42
N VAL A 26 0.75 -9.15 -9.19
CA VAL A 26 -0.22 -10.19 -8.84
C VAL A 26 0.20 -11.51 -9.51
N VAL A 27 0.41 -12.55 -8.70
CA VAL A 27 0.69 -13.92 -9.15
C VAL A 27 -0.41 -14.82 -8.58
N ASN A 28 -1.14 -15.50 -9.46
CA ASN A 28 -2.25 -16.40 -9.08
C ASN A 28 -3.32 -15.76 -8.18
N GLY A 29 -3.60 -14.46 -8.38
CA GLY A 29 -4.59 -13.73 -7.58
C GLY A 29 -4.07 -13.19 -6.24
N THR A 30 -2.80 -13.42 -5.91
CA THR A 30 -2.15 -12.91 -4.70
C THR A 30 -1.12 -11.84 -5.06
N VAL A 31 -1.03 -10.79 -4.27
CA VAL A 31 0.04 -9.78 -4.40
C VAL A 31 1.33 -10.40 -3.85
N ALA A 32 2.26 -10.72 -4.74
CA ALA A 32 3.52 -11.37 -4.38
C ALA A 32 4.63 -10.36 -4.05
N GLU A 33 4.65 -9.24 -4.77
CA GLU A 33 5.62 -8.16 -4.63
C GLU A 33 5.05 -6.86 -5.19
N PHE A 34 5.80 -5.75 -5.05
CA PHE A 34 5.44 -4.45 -5.61
C PHE A 34 6.53 -4.00 -6.59
N ASN A 35 6.10 -3.53 -7.76
CA ASN A 35 6.98 -2.89 -8.73
C ASN A 35 7.03 -1.40 -8.40
N VAL A 36 8.06 -1.00 -7.64
CA VAL A 36 8.28 0.38 -7.20
C VAL A 36 9.72 0.81 -7.45
N GLY A 37 9.92 2.11 -7.71
CA GLY A 37 11.26 2.68 -7.81
C GLY A 37 11.84 3.03 -6.44
N TYR A 38 11.00 3.52 -5.54
CA TYR A 38 11.44 4.06 -4.25
C TYR A 38 11.28 3.06 -3.10
N LEU A 39 12.41 2.74 -2.45
CA LEU A 39 12.50 1.84 -1.29
C LEU A 39 11.68 0.55 -1.48
N PRO A 40 12.08 -0.34 -2.41
CA PRO A 40 11.34 -1.58 -2.69
C PRO A 40 11.38 -2.60 -1.54
N SER A 41 12.27 -2.42 -0.55
CA SER A 41 12.38 -3.29 0.62
C SER A 41 11.26 -3.09 1.66
N ARG A 42 10.35 -2.13 1.46
CA ARG A 42 9.19 -1.92 2.35
C ARG A 42 8.24 -3.12 2.27
N THR A 43 7.65 -3.50 3.41
CA THR A 43 6.65 -4.59 3.43
C THR A 43 5.41 -4.22 2.62
N PHE A 44 5.01 -2.94 2.66
CA PHE A 44 3.98 -2.36 1.81
C PHE A 44 4.57 -1.23 0.96
N ALA A 45 5.19 -1.62 -0.15
CA ALA A 45 5.73 -0.70 -1.15
C ALA A 45 4.61 -0.14 -2.04
N VAL A 46 3.82 0.76 -1.46
CA VAL A 46 2.63 1.38 -2.06
C VAL A 46 2.52 2.82 -1.56
N ASP A 47 2.00 3.71 -2.39
CA ASP A 47 1.66 5.10 -2.05
C ASP A 47 0.31 5.22 -1.32
N MET A 48 0.09 6.31 -0.57
CA MET A 48 -1.20 6.58 0.11
C MET A 48 -2.43 6.50 -0.80
N ALA A 49 -2.32 6.87 -2.08
CA ALA A 49 -3.43 6.80 -3.03
C ALA A 49 -3.68 5.38 -3.58
N GLY A 50 -2.80 4.42 -3.29
CA GLY A 50 -2.78 3.09 -3.87
C GLY A 50 -3.54 2.02 -3.11
N PHE A 51 -4.19 2.35 -1.99
CA PHE A 51 -4.90 1.36 -1.19
C PHE A 51 -6.20 1.87 -0.55
N ALA A 52 -7.00 0.91 -0.11
CA ALA A 52 -8.12 1.15 0.81
C ALA A 52 -8.27 0.01 1.80
N VAL A 53 -8.67 0.37 3.02
CA VAL A 53 -8.93 -0.58 4.10
C VAL A 53 -10.44 -0.65 4.34
N ASN A 54 -10.93 -1.85 4.62
CA ASN A 54 -12.33 -2.02 5.01
C ASN A 54 -12.59 -1.35 6.37
N LEU A 55 -13.69 -0.59 6.48
CA LEU A 55 -14.05 0.14 7.70
C LEU A 55 -14.11 -0.75 8.95
N ARG A 56 -14.56 -2.01 8.83
CA ARG A 56 -14.61 -2.94 9.97
C ARG A 56 -13.23 -3.28 10.51
N VAL A 57 -12.22 -3.34 9.63
CA VAL A 57 -10.82 -3.57 10.05
C VAL A 57 -10.30 -2.39 10.84
N VAL A 58 -10.59 -1.16 10.38
CA VAL A 58 -10.19 0.08 11.07
C VAL A 58 -10.85 0.17 12.44
N MET A 59 -12.17 -0.07 12.53
CA MET A 59 -12.91 0.00 13.79
C MET A 59 -12.48 -1.06 14.82
N ASN A 60 -11.96 -2.20 14.37
CA ASN A 60 -11.49 -3.29 15.23
C ASN A 60 -9.98 -3.22 15.52
N SER A 61 -9.33 -2.09 15.22
CA SER A 61 -7.89 -1.90 15.35
C SER A 61 -7.57 -0.64 16.15
N THR A 62 -6.39 -0.63 16.78
CA THR A 62 -5.78 0.57 17.38
C THR A 62 -4.73 1.19 16.45
N ALA A 63 -4.71 0.79 15.17
CA ALA A 63 -3.73 1.26 14.20
C ALA A 63 -3.90 2.75 13.90
N VAL A 64 -2.78 3.48 13.90
CA VAL A 64 -2.69 4.90 13.59
C VAL A 64 -1.45 5.16 12.75
N PHE A 65 -1.46 6.23 11.95
CA PHE A 65 -0.24 6.73 11.34
C PHE A 65 0.62 7.43 12.39
N GLY A 66 1.88 7.01 12.51
CA GLY A 66 2.83 7.67 13.39
C GLY A 66 3.27 9.04 12.85
N LEU A 67 3.63 9.96 13.75
CA LEU A 67 4.20 11.27 13.39
C LEU A 67 5.65 11.17 12.86
N HIS A 68 6.32 10.06 13.17
CA HIS A 68 7.71 9.80 12.77
C HIS A 68 7.80 8.40 12.16
N CYS A 69 8.46 8.31 11.01
CA CYS A 69 8.83 7.03 10.41
C CYS A 69 10.26 6.69 10.81
N LYS A 70 10.52 5.41 11.12
CA LYS A 70 11.89 4.91 11.24
C LYS A 70 12.61 5.07 9.91
N GLU A 71 13.93 5.26 9.93
CA GLU A 71 14.73 5.34 8.70
C GLU A 71 14.44 4.12 7.80
N ARG A 72 14.21 4.38 6.49
CA ARG A 72 13.83 3.39 5.47
C ARG A 72 12.41 2.82 5.57
N TYR A 73 11.53 3.43 6.36
CA TYR A 73 10.09 3.19 6.35
C TYR A 73 9.34 4.39 5.76
N ALA A 74 8.13 4.13 5.27
CA ALA A 74 7.21 5.15 4.80
C ALA A 74 5.91 5.04 5.64
N PRO A 75 5.09 6.11 5.73
CA PRO A 75 3.92 6.11 6.61
C PRO A 75 2.90 5.01 6.29
N GLU A 76 2.88 4.51 5.07
CA GLU A 76 2.02 3.42 4.60
C GLU A 76 2.44 2.05 5.13
N THR A 77 3.64 1.94 5.72
CA THR A 77 4.29 0.69 6.17
C THR A 77 4.36 0.60 7.68
#